data_AF-A0A4Q5Y7R8-F1
#
_entry.id   AF-A0A4Q5Y7R8-F1
#
_cell.length_a   1.000
_cell.length_b   1.000
_cell.length_c   1.000
_cell.angle_alpha   90.00
_cell.angle_beta   90.00
_cell.angle_gamma   90.00
#
_symmetry.space_group_name_H-M   'P 1'
#
loop_
_entity.id
_entity.type
_entity.pdbx_description
1 polymer ?
#
loop_
_entity_poly.entity_id
_entity_poly.type
_entity_poly.pdbx_seq_one_letter_code
_entity_poly.pdbx_strand_id
1 'polypeptide(L)'
;APTGDRDLVTLLIGVNNQYQHKPFSLYESEFPQLVNTAINLAGGEKANVIVVSIPDYAYTPFGSATPANMALITAEIAQYNAFASNYCQQQGIVFINITDITQNGLTNPALVASDGLHPSQEAYAQFVERILPTAIQTLP
;
A
#
# COMPACT_ATOMS: atom_id res chain seq x y z
N ALA A 1 -13.53 -17.32 9.81
CA ALA A 1 -12.12 -16.98 9.59
C ALA A 1 -11.60 -17.82 8.42
N PRO A 2 -10.55 -17.39 7.70
CA PRO A 2 -9.95 -18.20 6.65
C PRO A 2 -9.42 -19.51 7.23
N THR A 3 -9.62 -20.61 6.49
CA THR A 3 -9.25 -21.97 6.90
C THR A 3 -8.22 -22.51 5.91
N GLY A 4 -6.92 -22.41 6.23
CA GLY A 4 -5.84 -22.97 5.42
C GLY A 4 -4.47 -22.41 5.81
N ASP A 5 -3.42 -23.21 5.63
CA ASP A 5 -2.03 -22.76 5.65
C ASP A 5 -1.86 -21.72 4.53
N ARG A 6 -1.64 -20.46 4.88
CA ARG A 6 -1.30 -19.44 3.88
C ARG A 6 0.20 -19.32 3.80
N ASP A 7 0.73 -19.68 2.65
CA ASP A 7 2.14 -19.52 2.33
C ASP A 7 2.53 -18.05 2.15
N LEU A 8 1.57 -17.15 1.90
CA LEU A 8 1.81 -15.73 1.66
C LEU A 8 0.63 -14.84 2.09
N VAL A 9 0.93 -13.71 2.73
CA VAL A 9 -0.01 -12.64 3.06
C VAL A 9 0.52 -11.29 2.59
N THR A 10 -0.26 -10.59 1.77
CA THR A 10 0.03 -9.19 1.40
C THR A 10 -0.81 -8.21 2.23
N LEU A 11 -0.21 -7.12 2.72
CA LEU A 11 -0.91 -6.06 3.45
C LEU A 11 -0.69 -4.70 2.78
N LEU A 12 -1.76 -4.14 2.23
CA LEU A 12 -1.85 -2.75 1.75
C LEU A 12 -2.99 -2.09 2.52
N ILE A 13 -2.68 -1.16 3.42
CA ILE A 13 -3.68 -0.57 4.32
C ILE A 13 -3.31 0.87 4.69
N GLY A 14 -4.33 1.68 5.02
CA GLY A 14 -4.15 3.04 5.57
C GLY A 14 -4.75 4.17 4.74
N VAL A 15 -5.01 3.96 3.44
CA VAL A 15 -5.54 5.04 2.56
C VAL A 15 -6.87 5.60 3.06
N ASN A 16 -7.74 4.76 3.63
CA ASN A 16 -9.01 5.21 4.19
C ASN A 16 -8.83 6.04 5.47
N ASN A 17 -7.83 5.73 6.30
CA ASN A 17 -7.52 6.56 7.48
C ASN A 17 -7.12 7.96 7.05
N GLN A 18 -6.22 8.06 6.06
CA GLN A 18 -5.79 9.35 5.49
C GLN A 18 -6.97 10.09 4.84
N TYR A 19 -7.71 9.43 3.94
CA TYR A 19 -8.84 10.04 3.22
C TYR A 19 -9.94 10.55 4.16
N GLN A 20 -10.18 9.85 5.28
CA GLN A 20 -11.15 10.26 6.29
C GLN A 20 -10.59 11.23 7.33
N HIS A 21 -9.37 11.73 7.13
CA HIS A 21 -8.66 12.64 8.04
C HIS A 21 -8.60 12.12 9.48
N LYS A 22 -8.42 10.80 9.65
CA LYS A 22 -8.20 10.22 10.97
C LYS A 22 -6.87 10.72 11.53
N PRO A 23 -6.75 10.91 12.85
CA PRO A 23 -5.47 11.22 13.48
C PRO A 23 -4.42 10.19 13.08
N PHE A 24 -3.23 10.65 12.68
CA PHE A 24 -2.14 9.76 12.27
C PHE A 24 -1.75 8.76 13.38
N SER A 25 -1.85 9.19 14.65
CA SER A 25 -1.60 8.34 15.81
C SER A 25 -2.48 7.08 15.87
N LEU A 26 -3.67 7.12 15.26
CA LEU A 26 -4.50 5.93 15.12
C LEU A 26 -3.80 4.89 14.23
N TYR A 27 -3.30 5.31 13.07
CA TYR A 27 -2.53 4.45 12.17
C TYR A 27 -1.23 3.96 12.83
N GLU A 28 -0.53 4.82 13.58
CA GLU A 28 0.67 4.42 14.32
C GLU A 28 0.40 3.29 15.33
N SER A 29 -0.81 3.28 15.92
CA SER A 29 -1.22 2.25 16.87
C SER A 29 -1.80 0.98 16.22
N GLU A 30 -2.54 1.12 15.13
CA GLU A 30 -3.27 0.03 14.47
C GLU A 30 -2.41 -0.73 13.46
N PHE A 31 -1.52 -0.05 12.74
CA PHE A 31 -0.70 -0.67 11.71
C PHE A 31 0.18 -1.82 12.26
N PRO A 32 0.88 -1.67 13.41
CA PRO A 32 1.59 -2.80 14.03
C PRO A 32 0.69 -3.99 14.37
N GLN A 33 -0.55 -3.74 14.80
CA GLN A 33 -1.51 -4.79 15.14
C GLN A 33 -1.99 -5.56 13.90
N LEU A 34 -2.21 -4.84 12.80
CA LEU A 34 -2.56 -5.42 11.50
C LEU A 34 -1.38 -6.21 10.91
N VAL A 35 -0.15 -5.74 11.06
CA VAL A 35 1.04 -6.51 10.67
C VAL A 35 1.15 -7.79 11.48
N ASN A 36 0.95 -7.74 12.81
CA ASN A 36 0.94 -8.95 13.64
C ASN A 36 -0.18 -9.92 13.23
N THR A 37 -1.34 -9.40 12.85
CA THR A 37 -2.43 -10.21 12.30
C THR A 37 -2.01 -10.88 10.99
N ALA A 38 -1.34 -10.15 10.09
CA ALA A 38 -0.84 -10.70 8.83
C ALA A 38 0.20 -11.82 9.07
N ILE A 39 1.11 -11.63 10.01
CA ILE A 39 2.11 -12.65 10.41
C ILE A 39 1.41 -13.92 10.92
N ASN A 40 0.44 -13.78 11.83
CA ASN A 40 -0.32 -14.93 12.34
C ASN A 40 -1.08 -15.66 11.24
N LEU A 41 -1.62 -14.93 10.27
CA LEU A 41 -2.29 -15.52 9.11
C LEU A 41 -1.32 -16.21 8.15
N ALA A 42 -0.04 -15.84 8.17
CA ALA A 42 1.04 -16.41 7.36
C ALA A 42 1.80 -17.54 8.10
N GLY A 43 1.15 -18.20 9.06
CA GLY A 43 1.74 -19.30 9.83
C GLY A 43 2.75 -18.86 10.90
N GLY A 44 2.82 -17.57 11.22
CA GLY A 44 3.84 -17.01 12.12
C GLY A 44 5.14 -16.61 11.43
N GLU A 45 5.26 -16.85 10.12
CA GLU A 45 6.47 -16.60 9.35
C GLU A 45 6.47 -15.18 8.77
N LYS A 46 7.37 -14.31 9.26
CA LYS A 46 7.51 -12.94 8.76
C LYS A 46 7.94 -12.88 7.29
N ALA A 47 8.73 -13.87 6.86
CA ALA A 47 9.15 -14.01 5.46
C ALA A 47 7.95 -14.22 4.51
N ASN A 48 6.81 -14.65 5.07
CA ASN A 48 5.56 -14.88 4.36
C ASN A 48 4.64 -13.65 4.34
N VAL A 49 5.12 -12.49 4.78
CA VAL A 49 4.37 -11.24 4.77
C VAL A 49 5.04 -10.20 3.88
N ILE A 50 4.27 -9.66 2.94
CA ILE A 50 4.67 -8.54 2.09
C ILE A 50 3.77 -7.34 2.41
N VAL A 51 4.34 -6.26 2.91
CA VAL A 51 3.63 -4.99 3.04
C VAL A 51 3.81 -4.19 1.75
N VAL A 52 2.75 -3.56 1.27
CA VAL A 52 2.73 -2.76 0.04
C VAL A 52 2.41 -1.32 0.39
N SER A 53 3.13 -0.38 -0.20
CA SER A 53 2.88 1.04 0.01
C SER A 53 1.49 1.46 -0.47
N ILE A 54 0.93 2.50 0.17
CA ILE A 54 -0.31 3.13 -0.25
C ILE A 54 -0.08 3.85 -1.58
N PRO A 55 -0.94 3.66 -2.60
CA PRO A 55 -0.89 4.43 -3.84
C PRO A 55 -1.16 5.92 -3.59
N ASP A 56 -0.48 6.79 -4.34
CA ASP A 56 -0.68 8.24 -4.25
C ASP A 56 -1.80 8.67 -5.20
N TYR A 57 -3.02 8.72 -4.67
CA TYR A 57 -4.20 9.12 -5.44
C TYR A 57 -4.26 10.63 -5.72
N ALA A 58 -3.30 11.44 -5.23
CA ALA A 58 -3.18 12.85 -5.63
C ALA A 58 -3.02 12.99 -7.15
N TYR A 59 -2.48 11.96 -7.80
CA TYR A 59 -2.20 11.91 -9.24
C TYR A 59 -3.36 11.31 -10.06
N THR A 60 -4.59 11.53 -9.59
CA THR A 60 -5.83 11.14 -10.27
C THR A 60 -6.66 12.39 -10.53
N PRO A 61 -7.62 12.38 -11.49
CA PRO A 61 -8.56 13.49 -11.65
C PRO A 61 -9.27 13.88 -10.34
N PHE A 62 -9.60 12.89 -9.49
CA PHE A 62 -10.20 13.14 -8.18
C PHE A 62 -9.24 13.84 -7.21
N GLY A 63 -8.02 13.33 -7.05
CA GLY A 63 -7.05 13.84 -6.07
C GLY A 63 -6.42 15.18 -6.47
N SER A 64 -6.33 15.46 -7.77
CA SER A 64 -5.71 16.66 -8.35
C SER A 64 -6.65 17.87 -8.48
N ALA A 65 -7.80 17.86 -7.79
CA ALA A 65 -8.81 18.92 -7.87
C ALA A 65 -8.23 20.34 -7.64
N THR A 66 -7.23 20.49 -6.78
CA THR A 66 -6.43 21.72 -6.65
C THR A 66 -4.96 21.38 -6.37
N PRO A 67 -4.00 22.28 -6.68
CA PRO A 67 -2.59 22.07 -6.33
C PRO A 67 -2.36 21.88 -4.82
N ALA A 68 -3.13 22.56 -3.98
CA ALA A 68 -3.03 22.42 -2.52
C ALA A 68 -3.52 21.04 -2.06
N ASN A 69 -4.61 20.54 -2.64
CA ASN A 69 -5.15 19.22 -2.32
C ASN A 69 -4.17 18.11 -2.73
N MET A 70 -3.60 18.24 -3.93
CA MET A 70 -2.57 17.33 -4.43
C MET A 70 -1.36 17.28 -3.50
N ALA A 71 -0.81 18.45 -3.14
CA ALA A 71 0.34 18.55 -2.25
C ALA A 71 0.06 17.95 -0.86
N LEU A 72 -1.14 18.17 -0.31
CA LEU A 72 -1.55 17.63 0.98
C LEU A 72 -1.63 16.09 0.93
N ILE A 73 -2.35 15.54 -0.05
CA ILE A 73 -2.51 14.08 -0.20
C ILE A 73 -1.14 13.42 -0.36
N THR A 74 -0.29 13.90 -1.26
CA THR A 74 1.06 13.34 -1.47
C THR A 74 1.90 13.39 -0.19
N ALA A 75 1.85 14.49 0.57
CA ALA A 75 2.59 14.62 1.82
C ALA A 75 2.10 13.64 2.90
N GLU A 76 0.79 13.48 3.06
CA GLU A 76 0.21 12.54 4.02
C GLU A 76 0.49 11.09 3.61
N ILE A 77 0.30 10.73 2.33
CA ILE A 77 0.63 9.38 1.83
C ILE A 77 2.12 9.07 2.02
N ALA A 78 3.01 10.05 1.80
CA ALA A 78 4.43 9.89 2.09
C ALA A 78 4.69 9.64 3.59
N GLN A 79 3.99 10.32 4.49
CA GLN A 79 4.09 10.09 5.94
C GLN A 79 3.66 8.67 6.33
N TYR A 80 2.52 8.19 5.83
CA TYR A 80 2.02 6.83 6.10
C TYR A 80 2.97 5.76 5.57
N ASN A 81 3.47 5.94 4.34
CA ASN A 81 4.40 5.00 3.71
C ASN A 81 5.77 5.00 4.38
N ALA A 82 6.26 6.15 4.83
CA ALA A 82 7.51 6.24 5.58
C ALA A 82 7.40 5.48 6.92
N PHE A 83 6.30 5.67 7.66
CA PHE A 83 6.05 4.93 8.90
C PHE A 83 5.98 3.41 8.65
N ALA A 84 5.19 2.98 7.67
CA ALA A 84 5.04 1.57 7.33
C ALA A 84 6.37 0.93 6.92
N SER A 85 7.12 1.58 6.02
CA SER A 85 8.43 1.12 5.56
C SER A 85 9.43 1.01 6.71
N ASN A 86 9.51 2.03 7.57
CA ASN A 86 10.42 2.03 8.72
C ASN A 86 10.07 0.92 9.71
N TYR A 87 8.77 0.72 10.00
CA TYR A 87 8.32 -0.38 10.86
C TYR A 87 8.68 -1.74 10.26
N CYS A 88 8.40 -1.96 8.97
CA CYS A 88 8.73 -3.21 8.29
C CYS A 88 10.22 -3.50 8.31
N GLN A 89 11.06 -2.48 8.05
CA GLN A 89 12.52 -2.60 8.11
C GLN A 89 12.99 -3.01 9.51
N GLN A 90 12.47 -2.38 10.57
CA GLN A 90 12.81 -2.74 11.95
C GLN A 90 12.38 -4.15 12.34
N GLN A 91 11.30 -4.66 11.72
CA GLN A 91 10.75 -5.99 12.02
C GLN A 91 11.27 -7.11 11.12
N GLY A 92 12.07 -6.79 10.09
CA GLY A 92 12.54 -7.75 9.09
C GLY A 92 11.42 -8.24 8.16
N ILE A 93 10.45 -7.37 7.84
CA ILE A 93 9.32 -7.67 6.96
C ILE A 93 9.55 -6.97 5.62
N VAL A 94 9.20 -7.62 4.52
CA VAL A 94 9.37 -7.03 3.20
C VAL A 94 8.37 -5.91 2.98
N PHE A 95 8.85 -4.76 2.50
CA PHE A 95 8.04 -3.62 2.08
C PHE A 95 8.27 -3.33 0.60
N ILE A 96 7.21 -3.30 -0.20
CA ILE A 96 7.27 -3.04 -1.65
C ILE A 96 6.60 -1.70 -1.96
N ASN A 97 7.35 -0.80 -2.58
CA ASN A 97 6.84 0.49 -3.03
C ASN A 97 6.18 0.40 -4.41
N ILE A 98 4.89 0.75 -4.47
CA ILE A 98 4.10 0.94 -5.70
C ILE A 98 3.70 2.40 -5.93
N THR A 99 3.99 3.29 -4.98
CA THR A 99 3.49 4.68 -4.97
C THR A 99 3.99 5.45 -6.17
N ASP A 100 5.24 5.24 -6.57
CA ASP A 100 5.88 5.83 -7.76
C ASP A 100 5.14 5.47 -9.06
N ILE A 101 4.53 4.28 -9.16
CA ILE A 101 3.70 3.90 -10.31
C ILE A 101 2.50 4.86 -10.40
N THR A 102 1.77 5.02 -9.30
CA THR A 102 0.58 5.90 -9.27
C THR A 102 0.88 7.37 -9.42
N GLN A 103 2.09 7.82 -9.07
CA GLN A 103 2.53 9.20 -9.30
C GLN A 103 2.67 9.56 -10.79
N ASN A 104 2.57 8.59 -11.69
CA ASN A 104 2.47 8.83 -13.13
C ASN A 104 1.03 9.00 -13.63
N GLY A 105 -0.01 8.91 -12.77
CA GLY A 105 -1.41 8.87 -13.21
C GLY A 105 -1.91 10.08 -13.99
N LEU A 106 -1.32 11.26 -13.78
CA LEU A 106 -1.65 12.47 -14.55
C LEU A 106 -0.96 12.53 -15.91
N THR A 107 0.25 11.97 -16.03
CA THR A 107 1.02 11.93 -17.28
C THR A 107 0.73 10.69 -18.12
N ASN A 108 0.27 9.62 -17.48
CA ASN A 108 -0.25 8.40 -18.08
C ASN A 108 -1.67 8.09 -17.53
N PRO A 109 -2.72 8.68 -18.12
CA PRO A 109 -4.10 8.46 -17.69
C PRO A 109 -4.57 7.00 -17.76
N ALA A 110 -3.88 6.13 -18.51
CA ALA A 110 -4.20 4.71 -18.56
C ALA A 110 -4.00 4.01 -17.22
N LEU A 111 -3.26 4.62 -16.27
CA LEU A 111 -3.08 4.12 -14.91
C LEU A 111 -4.28 4.40 -13.98
N VAL A 112 -5.25 5.20 -14.41
CA VAL A 112 -6.43 5.57 -13.61
C VAL A 112 -7.69 4.95 -14.22
N ALA A 113 -8.52 4.36 -13.38
CA ALA A 113 -9.79 3.77 -13.79
C ALA A 113 -10.79 4.84 -14.26
N SER A 114 -11.86 4.40 -14.93
CA SER A 114 -12.90 5.29 -15.48
C SER A 114 -13.67 6.07 -14.41
N ASP A 115 -13.57 5.69 -13.13
CA ASP A 115 -14.13 6.46 -12.01
C ASP A 115 -13.29 7.69 -11.63
N GLY A 116 -12.11 7.85 -12.24
CA GLY A 116 -11.23 8.99 -12.01
C GLY A 116 -10.52 8.99 -10.66
N LEU A 117 -10.52 7.87 -9.93
CA LEU A 117 -9.93 7.75 -8.59
C LEU A 117 -9.08 6.48 -8.44
N HIS A 118 -9.58 5.31 -8.79
CA HIS A 118 -8.90 4.06 -8.48
C HIS A 118 -7.79 3.74 -9.50
N PRO A 119 -6.77 2.95 -9.11
CA PRO A 119 -5.84 2.38 -10.08
C PRO A 119 -6.60 1.56 -11.14
N SER A 120 -6.21 1.69 -12.39
CA SER A 120 -6.77 0.91 -13.49
C SER A 120 -6.29 -0.54 -13.48
N GLN A 121 -6.83 -1.36 -14.40
CA GLN A 121 -6.28 -2.69 -14.68
C GLN A 121 -4.77 -2.64 -15.01
N GLU A 122 -4.31 -1.63 -15.76
CA GLU A 122 -2.90 -1.48 -16.12
C GLU A 122 -2.04 -1.17 -14.89
N ALA A 123 -2.49 -0.26 -14.02
CA ALA A 123 -1.79 0.03 -12.78
C ALA A 123 -1.71 -1.20 -11.86
N TYR A 124 -2.82 -1.93 -11.70
CA TYR A 124 -2.81 -3.18 -10.93
C TYR A 124 -1.89 -4.25 -11.53
N ALA A 125 -1.80 -4.34 -12.86
CA ALA A 125 -0.84 -5.24 -13.51
C ALA A 125 0.61 -4.88 -13.16
N GLN A 126 0.96 -3.58 -13.16
CA GLN A 126 2.30 -3.12 -12.75
C GLN A 126 2.56 -3.33 -11.26
N PHE A 127 1.54 -3.20 -10.40
CA PHE A 127 1.68 -3.53 -8.98
C PHE A 127 2.01 -5.02 -8.81
N VAL A 128 1.27 -5.90 -9.50
CA VAL A 128 1.52 -7.34 -9.48
C VAL A 128 2.90 -7.67 -10.03
N GLU A 129 3.30 -7.09 -11.17
CA GLU A 129 4.64 -7.28 -11.74
C GLU A 129 5.76 -6.93 -10.74
N ARG A 130 5.54 -5.90 -9.93
CA ARG A 130 6.50 -5.49 -8.91
C ARG A 130 6.50 -6.38 -7.67
N ILE A 131 5.34 -6.90 -7.27
CA ILE A 131 5.19 -7.75 -6.08
C ILE A 131 5.63 -9.20 -6.36
N LEU A 132 5.35 -9.69 -7.57
CA LEU A 132 5.46 -11.10 -7.96
C LEU A 132 6.87 -11.71 -7.74
N PRO A 133 7.99 -11.03 -8.06
CA PRO A 133 9.32 -11.60 -7.85
C PRO A 133 9.62 -11.92 -6.38
N THR A 134 9.13 -11.09 -5.45
CA THR A 134 9.24 -11.35 -4.01
C THR A 134 8.25 -12.43 -3.58
N ALA A 135 6.99 -12.33 -4.03
CA ALA A 135 5.97 -13.32 -3.70
C ALA A 135 6.38 -14.75 -4.08
N ILE A 136 7.00 -14.95 -5.25
CA ILE A 136 7.48 -16.27 -5.67
C ILE A 136 8.63 -16.78 -4.79
N GLN A 137 9.52 -15.92 -4.30
CA GLN A 137 10.61 -16.34 -3.40
C GLN A 137 10.11 -16.79 -2.02
N THR A 138 8.93 -16.29 -1.63
CA THR A 138 8.27 -16.63 -0.38
C THR A 138 7.52 -17.97 -0.46
N LEU A 139 7.10 -18.39 -1.65
CA LEU A 139 6.39 -19.65 -1.86
C LEU A 139 7.39 -20.83 -1.96
N PRO A 140 7.03 -22.01 -1.42
CA PRO A 140 7.87 -23.21 -1.49
C PRO A 140 8.06 -23.77 -2.91
#